data_AF-A0A958QCH1-F1
#
_entry.id   AF-A0A958QCH1-F1
#
_cell.length_a   1.000
_cell.length_b   1.000
_cell.length_c   1.000
_cell.angle_alpha   90.00
_cell.angle_beta   90.00
_cell.angle_gamma   90.00
#
_symmetry.space_group_name_H-M   'P 1'
#
loop_
_entity.id
_entity.type
_entity.pdbx_description
1 polymer ?
#
loop_
_entity_poly.entity_id
_entity_poly.type
_entity_poly.pdbx_seq_one_letter_code
_entity_poly.pdbx_strand_id
1 'polypeptide(L)'
;MNLETSLSNAICGHEHQRMRLARLLHTNRLPQSMIFAGPTGIGKSLVAAELVQTIFCDKGSAQTYGGCGECKSCHLFAVGNHPDLHLVDCNQWKVDQVRELLSALALKSYEGRARAVIFNDAEQLNTQSLNALLKTLEEPRPDTYFVLVTSNPAKLLQTVLSRCHKFHFDPLTAAEVELLITKGNIETGELTLKEITLLSDGSMENIEKLSEHAAT
;
A
#
# COMPACT_ATOMS: atom_id res chain seq x y z
N MET A 1 -10.93 3.07 5.09
CA MET A 1 -9.58 3.60 5.34
C MET A 1 -9.51 4.98 4.69
N ASN A 2 -9.64 6.05 5.47
CA ASN A 2 -9.61 7.43 4.95
C ASN A 2 -8.16 7.82 4.70
N LEU A 3 -7.80 8.19 3.47
CA LEU A 3 -6.42 8.61 3.11
C LEU A 3 -6.00 9.90 3.84
N GLU A 4 -6.97 10.71 4.24
CA GLU A 4 -6.74 12.02 4.87
C GLU A 4 -6.01 11.92 6.22
N THR A 5 -6.23 10.86 6.99
CA THR A 5 -5.59 10.69 8.31
C THR A 5 -4.20 10.05 8.22
N SER A 6 -3.86 9.43 7.08
CA SER A 6 -2.65 8.59 6.97
C SER A 6 -1.46 9.27 6.28
N LEU A 7 -1.66 10.42 5.64
CA LEU A 7 -0.63 11.08 4.82
C LEU A 7 0.03 12.29 5.50
N SER A 8 -0.48 12.73 6.65
CA SER A 8 0.04 13.89 7.38
C SER A 8 1.19 13.57 8.35
N ASN A 9 1.38 12.29 8.71
CA ASN A 9 2.50 11.85 9.53
C ASN A 9 3.43 10.98 8.69
N ALA A 10 4.72 11.30 8.68
CA ALA A 10 5.74 10.53 7.99
C ALA A 10 5.61 9.03 8.34
N ILE A 11 5.11 8.23 7.40
CA ILE A 11 5.01 6.78 7.57
C ILE A 11 6.43 6.28 7.85
N CYS A 12 6.66 5.78 9.05
CA CYS A 12 7.93 5.24 9.52
C CYS A 12 7.87 3.71 9.53
N GLY A 13 9.00 3.06 9.22
CA GLY A 13 9.09 1.60 9.13
C GLY A 13 9.11 1.05 7.71
N HIS A 14 9.54 -0.21 7.58
CA HIS A 14 9.74 -0.90 6.29
C HIS A 14 10.76 -0.22 5.37
N GLU A 15 11.77 0.42 5.96
CA GLU A 15 12.72 1.24 5.21
C GLU A 15 13.43 0.44 4.11
N HIS A 16 13.76 -0.81 4.40
CA HIS A 16 14.38 -1.70 3.42
C HIS A 16 13.46 -1.94 2.19
N GLN A 17 12.17 -2.17 2.41
CA GLN A 17 11.17 -2.38 1.37
C GLN A 17 10.94 -1.09 0.57
N ARG A 18 10.80 0.05 1.26
CA ARG A 18 10.64 1.39 0.64
C ARG A 18 11.84 1.72 -0.24
N MET A 19 13.06 1.56 0.26
CA MET A 19 14.30 1.78 -0.50
C MET A 19 14.44 0.83 -1.69
N ARG A 20 14.08 -0.44 -1.53
CA ARG A 20 14.08 -1.41 -2.64
C ARG A 20 13.10 -1.01 -3.74
N LEU A 21 11.88 -0.62 -3.37
CA LEU A 21 10.85 -0.19 -4.32
C LEU A 21 11.23 1.12 -5.00
N ALA A 22 11.74 2.09 -4.26
CA ALA A 22 12.29 3.34 -4.80
C ALA A 22 13.34 3.04 -5.87
N ARG A 23 14.33 2.19 -5.55
CA ARG A 23 15.40 1.82 -6.50
C ARG A 23 14.85 1.17 -7.76
N LEU A 24 13.89 0.26 -7.65
CA LEU A 24 13.28 -0.39 -8.81
C LEU A 24 12.53 0.62 -9.70
N LEU A 25 11.80 1.56 -9.09
CA LEU A 25 11.14 2.64 -9.81
C LEU A 25 12.13 3.52 -10.55
N HIS A 26 13.18 4.00 -9.87
CA HIS A 26 14.22 4.87 -10.46
C HIS A 26 14.99 4.22 -11.61
N THR A 27 15.15 2.89 -11.57
CA THR A 27 15.85 2.13 -12.60
C THR A 27 14.93 1.65 -13.72
N ASN A 28 13.66 2.08 -13.76
CA ASN A 28 12.63 1.62 -14.68
C ASN A 28 12.49 0.08 -14.71
N ARG A 29 12.62 -0.55 -13.53
CA ARG A 29 12.52 -1.99 -13.31
C ARG A 29 11.44 -2.37 -12.30
N LEU A 30 10.56 -1.43 -11.93
CA LEU A 30 9.46 -1.71 -11.02
C LEU A 30 8.48 -2.69 -11.67
N PRO A 31 8.23 -3.86 -11.06
CA PRO A 31 7.23 -4.79 -11.56
C PRO A 31 5.85 -4.13 -11.58
N GLN A 32 5.09 -4.37 -12.63
CA GLN A 32 3.73 -3.84 -12.73
C GLN A 32 2.73 -4.64 -11.90
N SER A 33 2.95 -5.94 -11.71
CA SER A 33 2.11 -6.81 -10.89
C SER A 33 2.86 -7.20 -9.61
N MET A 34 2.40 -6.73 -8.46
CA MET A 34 3.09 -6.87 -7.17
C MET A 34 2.17 -7.46 -6.10
N ILE A 35 2.73 -8.28 -5.22
CA ILE A 35 2.06 -8.76 -4.00
C ILE A 35 2.82 -8.27 -2.79
N PHE A 36 2.14 -7.56 -1.89
CA PHE A 36 2.68 -7.12 -0.60
C PHE A 36 2.14 -8.05 0.49
N ALA A 37 3.01 -8.92 1.01
CA ALA A 37 2.63 -10.02 1.88
C ALA A 37 3.26 -9.89 3.27
N GLY A 38 2.44 -9.94 4.31
CA GLY A 38 2.89 -9.89 5.72
C GLY A 38 1.71 -9.72 6.69
N PRO A 39 1.92 -9.87 8.00
CA PRO A 39 0.84 -9.80 9.01
C PRO A 39 -0.07 -8.58 8.90
N THR A 40 -1.32 -8.69 9.34
CA THR A 40 -2.28 -7.57 9.37
C THR A 40 -1.79 -6.44 10.28
N GLY A 41 -2.18 -5.20 9.98
CA GLY A 41 -1.88 -4.05 10.83
C GLY A 41 -0.45 -3.50 10.75
N ILE A 42 0.49 -4.17 10.07
CA ILE A 42 1.89 -3.70 9.96
C ILE A 42 2.10 -2.54 8.96
N GLY A 43 1.06 -1.98 8.34
CA GLY A 43 1.21 -0.83 7.42
C GLY A 43 1.52 -1.14 5.95
N LYS A 44 1.31 -2.37 5.47
CA LYS A 44 1.53 -2.76 4.06
C LYS A 44 0.78 -1.87 3.06
N SER A 45 -0.49 -1.59 3.34
CA SER A 45 -1.34 -0.74 2.48
C SER A 45 -0.86 0.71 2.45
N LEU A 46 -0.21 1.18 3.53
CA LEU A 46 0.39 2.52 3.58
C LEU A 46 1.60 2.60 2.66
N VAL A 47 2.50 1.61 2.72
CA VAL A 47 3.63 1.51 1.78
C VAL A 47 3.14 1.37 0.33
N ALA A 48 2.07 0.61 0.09
CA ALA A 48 1.46 0.53 -1.24
C ALA A 48 0.92 1.87 -1.73
N ALA A 49 0.23 2.63 -0.88
CA ALA A 49 -0.26 3.96 -1.20
C ALA A 49 0.90 4.93 -1.50
N GLU A 50 1.95 4.88 -0.68
CA GLU A 50 3.14 5.71 -0.85
C GLU A 50 3.89 5.38 -2.16
N LEU A 51 3.98 4.10 -2.54
CA LEU A 51 4.50 3.70 -3.85
C LEU A 51 3.77 4.42 -4.98
N VAL A 52 2.44 4.38 -4.93
CA VAL A 52 1.60 4.96 -5.98
C VAL A 52 1.72 6.47 -6.01
N GLN A 53 1.75 7.11 -4.84
CA GLN A 53 1.99 8.55 -4.75
C GLN A 53 3.36 8.93 -5.37
N THR A 54 4.37 8.08 -5.16
CA THR A 54 5.70 8.23 -5.77
C THR A 54 5.62 8.14 -7.30
N ILE A 55 4.89 7.15 -7.83
CA ILE A 55 4.70 6.94 -9.28
C ILE A 55 3.97 8.12 -9.92
N PHE A 56 2.96 8.69 -9.24
CA PHE A 56 2.16 9.78 -9.80
C PHE A 56 2.79 11.17 -9.62
N CYS A 57 3.83 11.31 -8.80
CA CYS A 57 4.42 12.61 -8.48
C CYS A 57 5.03 13.30 -9.71
N ASP A 58 4.53 14.49 -10.05
CA ASP A 58 5.01 15.23 -11.24
C ASP A 58 6.46 15.70 -11.16
N LYS A 59 6.96 15.98 -9.96
CA LYS A 59 8.33 16.45 -9.73
C LYS A 59 9.34 15.29 -9.74
N GLY A 60 8.86 14.05 -9.84
CA GLY A 60 9.63 12.86 -9.47
C GLY A 60 9.96 12.85 -7.98
N SER A 61 10.21 11.68 -7.41
CA SER A 61 10.90 11.60 -6.12
C SER A 61 12.38 11.46 -6.44
N ALA A 62 13.17 12.52 -6.27
CA ALA A 62 14.56 12.53 -6.71
C ALA A 62 15.49 11.79 -5.74
N GLN A 63 15.22 10.50 -5.46
CA GLN A 63 15.92 9.53 -4.57
C GLN A 63 15.13 9.07 -3.34
N THR A 64 14.00 9.70 -3.02
CA THR A 64 13.18 9.32 -1.87
C THR A 64 11.98 8.46 -2.28
N TYR A 65 11.42 7.73 -1.33
CA TYR A 65 10.12 7.08 -1.46
C TYR A 65 9.06 8.06 -0.94
N GLY A 66 7.94 8.21 -1.64
CA GLY A 66 6.89 9.19 -1.36
C GLY A 66 6.79 10.31 -2.38
N GLY A 67 5.62 10.96 -2.42
CA GLY A 67 5.37 12.11 -3.29
C GLY A 67 5.95 13.42 -2.74
N CYS A 68 6.05 14.45 -3.59
CA CYS A 68 6.57 15.76 -3.17
C CYS A 68 5.62 16.57 -2.27
N GLY A 69 4.35 16.16 -2.14
CA GLY A 69 3.34 16.86 -1.32
C GLY A 69 2.78 18.17 -1.90
N GLU A 70 3.41 18.74 -2.93
CA GLU A 70 3.10 20.08 -3.44
C GLU A 70 2.61 20.11 -4.90
N CYS A 71 2.74 19.01 -5.64
CA CYS A 71 2.26 18.95 -7.03
C CYS A 71 0.76 18.62 -7.07
N LYS A 72 0.10 18.96 -8.19
CA LYS A 72 -1.33 18.72 -8.40
C LYS A 72 -1.70 17.26 -8.13
N SER A 73 -0.92 16.33 -8.66
CA SER A 73 -1.12 14.89 -8.44
C SER A 73 -1.02 14.50 -6.96
N CYS A 74 0.00 14.99 -6.23
CA CYS A 74 0.13 14.74 -4.79
C CYS A 74 -1.05 15.31 -3.98
N HIS A 75 -1.55 16.49 -4.34
CA HIS A 75 -2.74 17.06 -3.72
C HIS A 75 -4.00 16.24 -3.98
N LEU A 76 -4.24 15.83 -5.23
CA LEU A 76 -5.36 14.95 -5.59
C LEU A 76 -5.29 13.60 -4.87
N PHE A 77 -4.09 13.04 -4.76
CA PHE A 77 -3.83 11.81 -4.02
C PHE A 77 -4.15 11.98 -2.52
N ALA A 78 -3.72 13.09 -1.91
CA ALA A 78 -3.91 13.36 -0.49
C ALA A 78 -5.40 13.42 -0.08
N VAL A 79 -6.25 13.97 -0.95
CA VAL A 79 -7.70 14.03 -0.74
C VAL A 79 -8.44 12.82 -1.31
N GLY A 80 -7.73 11.77 -1.76
CA GLY A 80 -8.32 10.52 -2.26
C GLY A 80 -9.06 10.63 -3.60
N ASN A 81 -8.85 11.71 -4.37
CA ASN A 81 -9.58 11.98 -5.63
C ASN A 81 -8.68 11.89 -6.88
N HIS A 82 -7.60 11.11 -6.83
CA HIS A 82 -6.75 10.92 -7.99
C HIS A 82 -7.46 10.05 -9.04
N PRO A 83 -7.71 10.54 -10.28
CA PRO A 83 -8.57 9.85 -11.26
C PRO A 83 -7.97 8.54 -11.78
N ASP A 84 -6.65 8.40 -11.74
CA ASP A 84 -5.91 7.21 -12.16
C ASP A 84 -5.54 6.28 -10.97
N LEU A 85 -6.07 6.54 -9.76
CA LEU A 85 -5.96 5.66 -8.59
C LEU A 85 -7.27 4.89 -8.37
N HIS A 86 -7.17 3.57 -8.28
CA HIS A 86 -8.28 2.71 -7.87
C HIS A 86 -7.94 1.96 -6.58
N LEU A 87 -8.73 2.21 -5.53
CA LEU A 87 -8.62 1.48 -4.27
C LEU A 87 -9.77 0.47 -4.20
N VAL A 88 -9.41 -0.80 -4.05
CA VAL A 88 -10.35 -1.91 -4.00
C VAL A 88 -10.32 -2.53 -2.62
N ASP A 89 -11.42 -2.43 -1.89
CA ASP A 89 -11.66 -3.20 -0.66
C ASP A 89 -12.20 -4.57 -1.05
N CYS A 90 -11.34 -5.59 -1.03
CA CYS A 90 -11.70 -6.92 -1.52
C CYS A 90 -12.79 -7.61 -0.70
N ASN A 91 -13.05 -7.15 0.53
CA ASN A 91 -14.15 -7.67 1.35
C ASN A 91 -15.54 -7.33 0.78
N GLN A 92 -15.63 -6.22 0.04
CA GLN A 92 -16.91 -5.67 -0.43
C GLN A 92 -17.15 -5.91 -1.93
N TRP A 93 -16.11 -6.36 -2.65
CA TRP A 93 -16.14 -6.46 -4.09
C TRP A 93 -16.52 -7.86 -4.57
N LYS A 94 -17.47 -7.90 -5.50
CA LYS A 94 -17.85 -9.12 -6.23
C LYS A 94 -17.08 -9.22 -7.55
N VAL A 95 -17.07 -10.43 -8.13
CA VAL A 95 -16.38 -10.72 -9.40
C VAL A 95 -16.76 -9.77 -10.53
N ASP A 96 -18.02 -9.36 -10.62
CA ASP A 96 -18.47 -8.47 -11.69
C ASP A 96 -17.92 -7.05 -11.55
N GLN A 97 -17.79 -6.53 -10.33
CA GLN A 97 -17.14 -5.23 -10.07
C GLN A 97 -15.64 -5.29 -10.41
N VAL A 98 -14.98 -6.40 -10.10
CA VAL A 98 -13.58 -6.62 -10.50
C VAL A 98 -13.45 -6.59 -12.04
N ARG A 99 -14.33 -7.31 -12.76
CA ARG A 99 -14.33 -7.32 -14.23
C ARG A 99 -14.62 -5.95 -14.84
N GLU A 100 -15.54 -5.20 -14.26
CA GLU A 100 -15.87 -3.85 -14.69
C GLU A 100 -14.68 -2.91 -14.54
N LEU A 101 -14.00 -2.95 -13.38
CA LEU A 101 -12.76 -2.22 -13.15
C LEU A 101 -11.68 -2.60 -14.18
N LEU A 102 -11.43 -3.89 -14.39
CA LEU A 102 -10.45 -4.35 -15.39
C LEU A 102 -10.79 -3.88 -16.80
N SER A 103 -12.08 -3.80 -17.13
CA SER A 103 -12.55 -3.29 -18.42
C SER A 103 -12.35 -1.77 -18.54
N ALA A 104 -12.58 -1.01 -17.48
CA ALA A 104 -12.29 0.43 -17.44
C ALA A 104 -10.79 0.72 -17.58
N LEU A 105 -9.94 -0.12 -16.98
CA LEU A 105 -8.48 -0.05 -17.14
C LEU A 105 -8.03 -0.35 -18.58
N ALA A 106 -8.88 -1.00 -19.37
CA ALA A 106 -8.67 -1.20 -20.80
C ALA A 106 -8.92 0.06 -21.66
N LEU A 107 -9.16 1.23 -21.07
CA LEU A 107 -9.15 2.53 -21.75
C LEU A 107 -7.84 3.29 -21.50
N LYS A 108 -7.58 4.42 -22.19
CA LYS A 108 -6.38 5.26 -21.93
C LYS A 108 -6.50 6.03 -20.61
N SER A 109 -5.39 6.21 -19.89
CA SER A 109 -5.30 7.01 -18.65
C SER A 109 -5.74 8.45 -18.84
N TYR A 110 -6.30 9.03 -17.79
CA TYR A 110 -6.88 10.37 -17.85
C TYR A 110 -5.77 11.42 -17.92
N GLU A 111 -4.73 11.28 -17.10
CA GLU A 111 -3.57 12.19 -17.12
C GLU A 111 -2.40 11.67 -17.99
N GLY A 112 -2.53 10.50 -18.62
CA GLY A 112 -1.59 10.01 -19.63
C GLY A 112 -0.24 9.51 -19.11
N ARG A 113 0.01 9.51 -17.79
CA ARG A 113 1.30 9.14 -17.18
C ARG A 113 1.34 7.72 -16.66
N ALA A 114 0.54 7.42 -15.63
CA ALA A 114 0.49 6.10 -15.01
C ALA A 114 -0.88 5.88 -14.36
N ARG A 115 -1.20 4.63 -14.07
CA ARG A 115 -2.36 4.18 -13.29
C ARG A 115 -1.96 3.18 -12.25
N ALA A 116 -2.74 3.13 -11.17
CA ALA A 116 -2.51 2.16 -10.12
C ALA A 116 -3.81 1.62 -9.56
N VAL A 117 -3.81 0.33 -9.25
CA VAL A 117 -4.87 -0.37 -8.54
C VAL A 117 -4.29 -1.02 -7.29
N ILE A 118 -4.83 -0.69 -6.12
CA ILE A 118 -4.48 -1.33 -4.87
C ILE A 118 -5.66 -2.21 -4.43
N PHE A 119 -5.44 -3.52 -4.39
CA PHE A 119 -6.36 -4.50 -3.83
C PHE A 119 -6.00 -4.74 -2.37
N ASN A 120 -6.73 -4.11 -1.46
CA ASN A 120 -6.58 -4.34 -0.02
C ASN A 120 -7.27 -5.64 0.38
N ASP A 121 -6.63 -6.40 1.27
CA ASP A 121 -7.08 -7.71 1.75
C ASP A 121 -7.38 -8.69 0.60
N ALA A 122 -6.46 -8.81 -0.35
CA ALA A 122 -6.65 -9.62 -1.57
C ALA A 122 -7.02 -11.09 -1.31
N GLU A 123 -6.69 -11.63 -0.13
CA GLU A 123 -7.11 -12.96 0.34
C GLU A 123 -8.63 -13.12 0.51
N GLN A 124 -9.38 -12.03 0.48
CA GLN A 124 -10.83 -11.99 0.62
C GLN A 124 -11.54 -12.14 -0.74
N LEU A 125 -10.80 -11.97 -1.84
CA LEU A 125 -11.32 -12.26 -3.17
C LEU A 125 -11.62 -13.75 -3.30
N ASN A 126 -12.83 -14.05 -3.80
CA ASN A 126 -13.17 -15.41 -4.16
C ASN A 126 -12.38 -15.90 -5.40
N THR A 127 -12.38 -17.21 -5.63
CA THR A 127 -11.67 -17.85 -6.75
C THR A 127 -12.05 -17.26 -8.12
N GLN A 128 -13.31 -16.89 -8.32
CA GLN A 128 -13.76 -16.30 -9.59
C GLN A 128 -13.16 -14.92 -9.83
N SER A 129 -13.05 -14.11 -8.78
CA SER A 129 -12.44 -12.78 -8.82
C SER A 129 -10.94 -12.87 -9.06
N LEU A 130 -10.24 -13.78 -8.37
CA LEU A 130 -8.80 -14.03 -8.60
C LEU A 130 -8.52 -14.52 -10.02
N ASN A 131 -9.37 -15.40 -10.57
CA ASN A 131 -9.25 -15.84 -11.95
C ASN A 131 -9.47 -14.70 -12.97
N ALA A 132 -10.37 -13.75 -12.68
CA ALA A 132 -10.62 -12.61 -13.55
C ALA A 132 -9.37 -11.70 -13.69
N LEU A 133 -8.53 -11.63 -12.66
CA LEU A 133 -7.29 -10.83 -12.66
C LEU A 133 -6.18 -11.43 -13.54
N LEU A 134 -6.20 -12.74 -13.83
CA LEU A 134 -5.03 -13.46 -14.38
C LEU A 134 -4.48 -12.84 -15.66
N LYS A 135 -5.36 -12.54 -16.62
CA LYS A 135 -4.96 -11.98 -17.91
C LYS A 135 -4.26 -10.62 -17.73
N THR A 136 -4.82 -9.78 -16.88
CA THR A 136 -4.31 -8.42 -16.64
C THR A 136 -3.03 -8.42 -15.82
N LEU A 137 -2.87 -9.37 -14.89
CA LEU A 137 -1.64 -9.50 -14.10
C LEU A 137 -0.48 -10.08 -14.92
N GLU A 138 -0.76 -10.92 -15.92
CA GLU A 138 0.25 -11.51 -16.82
C GLU A 138 0.80 -10.51 -17.82
N GLU A 139 -0.10 -9.74 -18.46
CA GLU A 139 0.25 -8.73 -19.45
C GLU A 139 -0.41 -7.39 -19.07
N PRO A 140 0.05 -6.74 -17.98
CA PRO A 140 -0.43 -5.43 -17.61
C PRO A 140 -0.12 -4.43 -18.72
N ARG A 141 -0.99 -3.44 -18.87
CA ARG A 141 -0.76 -2.36 -19.83
C ARG A 141 0.45 -1.53 -19.43
N PRO A 142 1.12 -0.87 -20.39
CA PRO A 142 2.14 0.12 -20.10
C PRO A 142 1.66 1.11 -19.03
N ASP A 143 2.54 1.39 -18.07
CA ASP A 143 2.33 2.33 -16.98
C ASP A 143 1.09 2.04 -16.09
N THR A 144 0.60 0.80 -16.07
CA THR A 144 -0.47 0.35 -15.16
C THR A 144 0.09 -0.58 -14.10
N TYR A 145 -0.04 -0.21 -12.83
CA TYR A 145 0.50 -0.93 -11.68
C TYR A 145 -0.62 -1.56 -10.84
N PHE A 146 -0.40 -2.78 -10.38
CA PHE A 146 -1.30 -3.57 -9.55
C PHE A 146 -0.56 -3.94 -8.27
N VAL A 147 -1.13 -3.60 -7.12
CA VAL A 147 -0.62 -3.98 -5.80
C VAL A 147 -1.68 -4.79 -5.07
N LEU A 148 -1.44 -6.08 -4.90
CA LEU A 148 -2.28 -6.96 -4.09
C LEU A 148 -1.69 -7.01 -2.68
N VAL A 149 -2.37 -6.40 -1.72
CA VAL A 149 -1.98 -6.43 -0.31
C VAL A 149 -2.66 -7.61 0.36
N THR A 150 -1.90 -8.46 1.05
CA THR A 150 -2.47 -9.64 1.71
C THR A 150 -1.80 -10.00 3.04
N SER A 151 -2.60 -10.42 4.02
CA SER A 151 -2.10 -11.05 5.24
C SER A 151 -1.84 -12.56 5.10
N ASN A 152 -2.47 -13.19 4.11
CA ASN A 152 -2.41 -14.63 3.91
C ASN A 152 -2.24 -15.01 2.43
N PRO A 153 -0.99 -15.04 1.92
CA PRO A 153 -0.70 -15.39 0.54
C PRO A 153 -1.17 -16.79 0.12
N ALA A 154 -1.34 -17.72 1.07
CA ALA A 154 -1.79 -19.07 0.77
C ALA A 154 -3.27 -19.14 0.34
N LYS A 155 -4.06 -18.11 0.63
CA LYS A 155 -5.44 -17.96 0.13
C LYS A 155 -5.52 -17.47 -1.31
N LEU A 156 -4.42 -16.93 -1.86
CA LEU A 156 -4.35 -16.55 -3.26
C LEU A 156 -4.12 -17.78 -4.15
N LEU A 157 -4.58 -17.72 -5.40
CA LEU A 157 -4.32 -18.78 -6.37
C LEU A 157 -2.83 -18.86 -6.71
N GLN A 158 -2.31 -20.08 -6.86
CA GLN A 158 -0.93 -20.30 -7.33
C GLN A 158 -0.66 -19.60 -8.67
N THR A 159 -1.66 -19.53 -9.54
CA THR A 159 -1.59 -18.84 -10.84
C THR A 159 -1.47 -17.32 -10.73
N VAL A 160 -1.98 -16.71 -9.64
CA VAL A 160 -1.79 -15.29 -9.32
C VAL A 160 -0.40 -15.09 -8.71
N LEU A 161 -0.01 -15.94 -7.75
CA LEU A 161 1.29 -15.89 -7.10
C LEU A 161 2.45 -15.99 -8.11
N SER A 162 2.32 -16.83 -9.13
CA SER A 162 3.37 -17.04 -10.14
C SER A 162 3.54 -15.88 -11.13
N ARG A 163 2.55 -14.98 -11.24
CA ARG A 163 2.54 -13.83 -12.17
C ARG A 163 2.90 -12.51 -11.50
N CYS A 164 2.97 -12.48 -10.17
CA CYS A 164 3.24 -11.28 -9.41
C CYS A 164 4.62 -11.34 -8.75
N HIS A 165 5.31 -10.21 -8.70
CA HIS A 165 6.51 -10.09 -7.90
C HIS A 165 6.13 -9.93 -6.43
N LYS A 166 6.58 -10.86 -5.58
CA LYS A 166 6.26 -10.85 -4.15
C LYS A 166 7.26 -9.99 -3.37
N PHE A 167 6.75 -9.05 -2.60
CA PHE A 167 7.45 -8.29 -1.57
C PHE A 167 6.97 -8.76 -0.20
N HIS A 168 7.91 -9.17 0.64
CA HIS A 168 7.61 -9.59 2.01
C HIS A 168 7.79 -8.41 2.98
N PHE A 169 6.85 -8.28 3.90
CA PHE A 169 6.83 -7.31 4.97
C PHE A 169 6.76 -8.06 6.29
N ASP A 170 7.75 -7.80 7.14
CA ASP A 170 7.83 -8.34 8.49
C ASP A 170 7.21 -7.35 9.48
N PRO A 171 6.79 -7.77 10.68
CA PRO A 171 6.42 -6.83 11.74
C PRO A 171 7.52 -5.81 12.01
N LEU A 172 7.12 -4.61 12.44
CA LEU A 172 8.06 -3.55 12.79
C LEU A 172 8.97 -4.00 13.93
N THR A 173 10.26 -3.73 13.79
CA THR A 173 11.23 -3.95 14.86
C THR A 173 10.99 -2.97 16.00
N ALA A 174 11.47 -3.31 17.20
CA ALA A 174 11.39 -2.42 18.36
C ALA A 174 11.94 -1.01 18.07
N ALA A 175 13.06 -0.93 17.35
CA ALA A 175 13.66 0.35 16.95
C ALA A 175 12.78 1.14 15.97
N GLU A 176 12.09 0.47 15.04
CA GLU A 176 11.14 1.11 14.12
C GLU A 176 9.89 1.59 14.85
N VAL A 177 9.39 0.84 15.83
CA VAL A 177 8.25 1.25 16.67
C VAL A 177 8.61 2.49 17.49
N GLU A 178 9.76 2.49 18.16
CA GLU A 178 10.25 3.67 18.92
C GLU A 178 10.41 4.89 18.00
N LEU A 179 10.99 4.69 16.81
CA LEU A 179 11.15 5.75 15.82
C LEU A 179 9.80 6.29 15.33
N LEU A 180 8.82 5.40 15.10
CA LEU A 180 7.49 5.76 14.66
C LEU A 180 6.76 6.60 15.71
N ILE A 181 6.83 6.21 16.99
CA ILE A 181 6.18 6.96 18.07
C ILE A 181 6.83 8.35 18.22
N THR A 182 8.17 8.38 18.25
CA THR A 182 8.93 9.63 18.45
C THR A 182 8.83 10.60 17.27
N LYS A 183 8.87 10.12 16.02
CA LYS A 183 8.71 10.97 14.82
C LYS A 183 7.26 11.29 14.50
N GLY A 184 6.35 10.37 14.76
CA GLY A 184 4.92 10.53 14.51
C GLY A 184 4.24 11.44 15.54
N ASN A 185 4.95 11.89 16.58
CA ASN A 185 4.39 12.60 17.73
C ASN A 185 3.14 11.88 18.27
N ILE A 186 3.19 10.55 18.33
CA ILE A 186 2.09 9.75 18.86
C ILE A 186 2.11 9.89 20.37
N GLU A 187 1.03 10.42 20.93
CA GLU A 187 0.87 10.51 22.38
C GLU A 187 0.74 9.10 22.95
N THR A 188 1.65 8.72 23.86
CA THR A 188 1.69 7.37 24.43
C THR A 188 0.76 7.21 25.65
N GLY A 189 0.07 8.28 26.04
CA GLY A 189 -0.76 8.35 27.25
C GLY A 189 -0.01 7.85 28.50
N GLU A 190 -0.65 6.96 29.26
CA GLU A 190 -0.08 6.31 30.45
C GLU A 190 0.98 5.23 30.16
N LEU A 191 1.03 4.70 28.93
CA LEU A 191 1.97 3.63 28.58
C LEU A 191 3.34 4.21 28.23
N THR A 192 4.38 3.54 28.71
CA THR A 192 5.76 3.86 28.31
C THR A 192 6.05 3.35 26.90
N LEU A 193 7.03 3.97 26.22
CA LEU A 193 7.53 3.51 24.91
C LEU A 193 7.86 2.01 24.90
N LYS A 194 8.45 1.49 25.98
CA LYS A 194 8.80 0.07 26.10
C LYS A 194 7.58 -0.83 26.17
N GLU A 195 6.51 -0.40 26.84
CA GLU A 195 5.27 -1.15 26.93
C GLU A 195 4.55 -1.21 25.59
N ILE A 196 4.46 -0.07 24.87
CA ILE A 196 3.85 -0.04 23.53
C ILE A 196 4.65 -0.92 22.55
N THR A 197 5.98 -0.84 22.58
CA THR A 197 6.84 -1.68 21.74
C THR A 197 6.64 -3.17 22.02
N LEU A 198 6.48 -3.56 23.29
CA LEU A 198 6.26 -4.95 23.68
C LEU A 198 4.85 -5.45 23.33
N LEU A 199 3.82 -4.64 23.55
CA LEU A 199 2.41 -5.02 23.40
C LEU A 199 1.89 -4.92 21.97
N SER A 200 2.56 -4.15 21.11
CA SER A 200 2.11 -3.93 19.73
C SER A 200 2.41 -5.10 18.78
N ASP A 201 3.33 -6.01 19.15
CA ASP A 201 3.85 -7.06 18.26
C ASP A 201 4.35 -6.52 16.90
N GLY A 202 4.83 -5.27 16.86
CA GLY A 202 5.29 -4.61 15.62
C GLY A 202 4.17 -4.26 14.64
N SER A 203 2.90 -4.27 15.06
CA SER A 203 1.75 -3.83 14.27
C SER A 203 1.46 -2.34 14.49
N MET A 204 1.47 -1.54 13.41
CA MET A 204 1.09 -0.12 13.47
C MET A 204 -0.32 0.07 14.00
N GLU A 205 -1.26 -0.77 13.56
CA GLU A 205 -2.64 -0.70 14.01
C GLU A 205 -2.77 -0.96 15.52
N ASN A 206 -1.94 -1.83 16.09
CA ASN A 206 -1.92 -2.04 17.53
C ASN A 206 -1.29 -0.86 18.26
N ILE A 207 -0.24 -0.24 17.70
CA ILE A 207 0.38 0.97 18.27
C ILE A 207 -0.66 2.09 18.38
N GLU A 208 -1.42 2.35 17.30
CA GLU A 208 -2.47 3.37 17.28
C GLU A 208 -3.56 3.08 18.32
N LYS A 209 -4.05 1.84 18.40
CA LYS A 209 -5.05 1.44 19.40
C LYS A 209 -4.54 1.63 20.83
N LEU A 210 -3.30 1.23 21.11
CA LEU A 210 -2.70 1.37 22.45
C LEU A 210 -2.50 2.85 22.83
N SER A 211 -2.17 3.72 21.87
CA SER A 211 -2.09 5.16 22.11
C SER A 211 -3.45 5.81 22.40
N GLU A 212 -4.52 5.38 21.73
CA GLU A 212 -5.87 5.94 21.91
C GLU A 212 -6.49 5.56 23.27
N HIS A 213 -6.28 4.33 23.73
CA HIS A 213 -6.84 3.85 25.00
C HIS A 213 -6.15 4.47 26.23
N ALA A 214 -4.95 5.03 26.07
CA ALA A 214 -4.19 5.63 27.15
C ALA A 214 -4.51 7.12 27.38
N ALA A 215 -5.41 7.71 26.58
CA ALA A 215 -5.84 9.11 26.65
C ALA A 215 -7.23 9.31 27.33
N THR A 216 -7.82 8.26 27.89
CA THR A 216 -9.14 8.28 28.57
C THR A 216 -8.99 7.96 30.05
#